data_AF-A0A6L8UUU2-F1
#
_entry.id   AF-A0A6L8UUU2-F1
#
_cell.length_a   1.000
_cell.length_b   1.000
_cell.length_c   1.000
_cell.angle_alpha   90.00
_cell.angle_beta   90.00
_cell.angle_gamma   90.00
#
_symmetry.space_group_name_H-M   'P 1'
#
loop_
_entity.id
_entity.type
_entity.pdbx_description
1 polymer ?
#
loop_
_entity_poly.entity_id
_entity_poly.type
_entity_poly.pdbx_seq_one_letter_code
_entity_poly.pdbx_strand_id
1 'polypeptide(L)'
;MTKPILFLLELVRIVIFLAIGYGILGWVEQLIYSPFRIKIDNYFLYYLLGNLLILFILYRNVFQFRGWFKSEKNKKLPRTLTTFLSIAAICLLFFPIVW
;
A
#
# COMPACT_ATOMS: atom_id res chain seq x y z
N MET A 1 -19.22 -3.16 -23.19
CA MET A 1 -18.00 -2.34 -22.96
C MET A 1 -16.82 -3.04 -23.60
N THR A 2 -15.95 -2.32 -24.32
CA THR A 2 -14.75 -2.89 -24.92
C THR A 2 -13.72 -3.19 -23.83
N LYS A 3 -12.98 -4.31 -23.94
CA LYS A 3 -11.91 -4.71 -23.00
C LYS A 3 -10.93 -3.57 -22.60
N PRO A 4 -10.48 -2.66 -23.48
CA PRO A 4 -9.60 -1.55 -23.10
C PRO A 4 -10.22 -0.55 -22.11
N ILE A 5 -11.53 -0.29 -22.19
CA ILE A 5 -12.21 0.65 -21.30
C ILE A 5 -12.24 0.10 -19.87
N LEU A 6 -12.49 -1.21 -19.72
CA LEU A 6 -12.46 -1.87 -18.41
C LEU A 6 -11.06 -1.84 -17.79
N PHE A 7 -10.02 -1.99 -18.61
CA PHE A 7 -8.64 -1.87 -18.15
C PHE A 7 -8.30 -0.45 -17.67
N LEU A 8 -8.70 0.57 -18.43
CA LEU A 8 -8.51 1.98 -18.04
C LEU A 8 -9.22 2.29 -16.72
N LEU A 9 -10.46 1.82 -16.54
CA LEU A 9 -11.21 1.99 -15.30
C LEU A 9 -10.51 1.32 -14.11
N GLU A 10 -9.91 0.15 -14.30
CA GLU A 10 -9.15 -0.53 -13.25
C GLU A 10 -7.87 0.25 -12.90
N LEU A 11 -7.21 0.87 -13.88
CA LEU A 11 -6.02 1.72 -13.65
C LEU A 11 -6.39 2.97 -12.84
N VAL A 12 -7.49 3.64 -13.21
CA VAL A 12 -8.03 4.78 -12.43
C VAL A 12 -8.35 4.34 -11.00
N ARG A 13 -8.97 3.17 -10.82
CA ARG A 13 -9.28 2.62 -9.49
C ARG A 13 -8.02 2.38 -8.66
N ILE A 14 -6.94 1.89 -9.26
CA ILE A 14 -5.64 1.72 -8.58
C ILE A 14 -5.11 3.08 -8.12
N VAL A 15 -5.12 4.09 -8.99
CA VAL A 15 -4.61 5.44 -8.66
C VAL A 15 -5.43 6.05 -7.52
N ILE A 16 -6.77 5.96 -7.58
CA ILE A 16 -7.65 6.44 -6.50
C ILE A 16 -7.37 5.69 -5.19
N PHE A 17 -7.24 4.36 -5.25
CA PHE A 17 -6.91 3.55 -4.08
C PHE A 17 -5.57 3.95 -3.46
N LEU A 18 -4.54 4.16 -4.28
CA LEU A 18 -3.22 4.58 -3.80
C LEU A 18 -3.28 5.98 -3.19
N ALA A 19 -3.93 6.95 -3.84
CA ALA A 19 -4.04 8.31 -3.33
C ALA A 19 -4.78 8.37 -1.97
N ILE A 20 -5.93 7.70 -1.86
CA ILE A 20 -6.71 7.64 -0.61
C ILE A 20 -5.93 6.86 0.46
N GLY A 21 -5.39 5.69 0.09
CA GLY A 21 -4.65 4.85 1.02
C GLY A 21 -3.43 5.55 1.59
N TYR A 22 -2.68 6.28 0.75
CA TYR A 22 -1.51 7.03 1.20
C TYR A 22 -1.89 8.20 2.10
N GLY A 23 -2.99 8.91 1.79
CA GLY A 23 -3.51 9.97 2.66
C GLY A 23 -3.93 9.46 4.04
N ILE A 24 -4.64 8.32 4.09
CA ILE A 24 -5.05 7.70 5.36
C ILE A 24 -3.83 7.22 6.15
N LEU A 25 -2.90 6.51 5.52
CA LEU A 25 -1.70 6.02 6.18
C LEU A 25 -0.84 7.19 6.69
N GLY A 26 -0.61 8.23 5.89
CA GLY A 26 0.13 9.41 6.32
C GLY A 26 -0.48 10.11 7.52
N TRP A 27 -1.82 10.19 7.59
CA TRP A 27 -2.51 10.71 8.78
C TRP A 27 -2.31 9.82 10.01
N VAL A 28 -2.44 8.49 9.86
CA VAL A 28 -2.18 7.53 10.94
C VAL A 28 -0.73 7.61 11.44
N GLU A 29 0.22 7.74 10.53
CA GLU A 29 1.64 7.91 10.84
C GLU A 29 1.88 9.18 11.66
N GLN A 30 1.30 10.32 11.27
CA GLN A 30 1.42 11.56 12.04
C GLN A 30 0.94 11.39 13.49
N LEU A 31 -0.15 10.65 13.71
CA LEU A 31 -0.64 10.35 15.05
C LEU A 31 0.31 9.44 15.84
N ILE A 32 0.92 8.46 15.19
CA ILE A 32 1.84 7.51 15.81
C ILE A 32 3.19 8.17 16.14
N TYR A 33 3.73 9.00 15.24
CA TYR A 33 5.07 9.59 15.39
C TYR A 33 5.10 10.90 16.19
N SER A 34 3.98 11.63 16.25
CA SER A 34 3.89 12.90 16.98
C SER A 34 4.35 12.79 18.46
N PRO A 35 3.96 11.77 19.24
CA PRO A 35 4.45 11.56 20.60
C PRO A 35 5.98 11.39 20.72
N PHE A 36 6.63 10.85 19.68
CA PHE A 36 8.08 10.60 19.65
C PHE A 36 8.88 11.77 19.10
N ARG A 37 8.22 12.88 18.70
CA ARG A 37 8.85 14.06 18.07
C ARG A 37 9.67 13.72 16.81
N ILE A 38 9.35 12.61 16.14
CA ILE A 38 10.01 12.19 14.90
C ILE A 38 9.44 13.02 13.75
N LYS A 39 10.33 13.64 12.97
CA LYS A 39 9.95 14.35 11.75
C LYS A 39 9.93 13.38 10.57
N ILE A 40 8.76 13.26 9.94
CA ILE A 40 8.53 12.35 8.81
C ILE A 40 9.53 12.62 7.67
N ASP A 41 9.86 13.90 7.43
CA ASP A 41 10.77 14.33 6.36
C ASP A 41 12.16 13.69 6.45
N ASN A 42 12.66 13.43 7.66
CA ASN A 42 13.99 12.83 7.87
C ASN A 42 14.06 11.36 7.40
N TYR A 43 12.92 10.67 7.38
CA TYR A 43 12.84 9.25 7.01
C TYR A 43 11.83 9.02 5.89
N PHE A 44 11.57 10.03 5.05
CA PHE A 44 10.56 10.02 4.00
C PHE A 44 10.57 8.75 3.13
N LEU A 45 11.77 8.27 2.75
CA LEU A 45 11.91 7.06 1.94
C LEU A 45 11.42 5.79 2.65
N TYR A 46 11.65 5.68 3.96
CA TYR A 46 11.20 4.55 4.76
C TYR A 46 9.68 4.51 4.84
N TYR A 47 9.06 5.68 5.10
CA TYR A 47 7.59 5.83 5.12
C TYR A 47 6.97 5.55 3.75
N LEU A 48 7.52 6.14 2.69
CA LEU A 48 7.06 5.95 1.33
C LEU A 48 7.08 4.47 0.94
N LEU A 49 8.20 3.77 1.15
CA LEU A 49 8.34 2.36 0.80
C LEU A 49 7.48 1.46 1.68
N GLY A 50 7.42 1.71 2.99
CA GLY A 50 6.59 0.95 3.92
C GLY A 50 5.10 1.04 3.55
N ASN A 51 4.60 2.24 3.32
CA ASN A 51 3.22 2.47 2.91
C ASN A 51 2.91 1.87 1.54
N LEU A 52 3.82 2.00 0.58
CA LEU A 52 3.63 1.42 -0.75
C LEU A 52 3.53 -0.11 -0.66
N LEU A 53 4.33 -0.76 0.19
CA LEU A 53 4.23 -2.20 0.42
C LEU A 53 2.90 -2.60 1.05
N ILE A 54 2.43 -1.89 2.07
CA ILE A 54 1.12 -2.15 2.70
C ILE A 54 0.00 -2.04 1.66
N LEU A 55 -0.02 -0.94 0.91
CA LEU A 55 -1.03 -0.70 -0.12
C LEU A 55 -0.96 -1.72 -1.24
N PHE A 56 0.24 -2.12 -1.67
CA PHE A 56 0.44 -3.16 -2.66
C PHE A 56 -0.14 -4.51 -2.19
N ILE A 57 0.16 -4.92 -0.95
CA ILE A 57 -0.36 -6.17 -0.38
C ILE A 57 -1.89 -6.13 -0.30
N LEU A 58 -2.46 -5.05 0.24
CA LEU A 58 -3.90 -4.86 0.36
C LEU A 58 -4.59 -4.88 -1.01
N TYR A 59 -4.02 -4.19 -1.98
CA TYR A 59 -4.55 -4.17 -3.33
C TYR A 59 -4.53 -5.57 -3.95
N ARG A 60 -3.36 -6.22 -3.94
CA ARG A 60 -3.13 -7.51 -4.60
C ARG A 60 -3.91 -8.66 -3.97
N ASN A 61 -4.21 -8.60 -2.67
CA ASN A 61 -4.90 -9.68 -1.96
C ASN A 61 -6.40 -9.44 -1.74
N VAL A 62 -6.86 -8.17 -1.73
CA VAL A 62 -8.25 -7.82 -1.40
C VAL A 62 -8.91 -7.04 -2.53
N PHE A 63 -8.39 -5.86 -2.89
CA PHE A 63 -9.12 -4.93 -3.77
C PHE A 63 -9.12 -5.35 -5.24
N GLN A 64 -8.06 -6.00 -5.72
CA GLN A 64 -7.96 -6.48 -7.10
C GLN A 64 -9.07 -7.47 -7.47
N PHE A 65 -9.57 -8.27 -6.52
CA PHE A 65 -10.65 -9.24 -6.78
C PHE A 65 -12.04 -8.62 -6.81
N ARG A 66 -12.17 -7.38 -6.31
CA ARG A 66 -13.41 -6.60 -6.30
C ARG A 66 -13.56 -5.70 -7.53
N GLY A 67 -12.65 -5.82 -8.51
CA GLY A 67 -12.59 -4.96 -9.69
C GLY A 67 -13.57 -5.34 -10.80
N TRP A 68 -13.67 -4.46 -11.77
CA TRP A 68 -14.50 -4.65 -12.96
C TRP A 68 -13.78 -5.51 -14.00
N PHE A 69 -12.45 -5.49 -14.02
CA PHE A 69 -11.64 -6.31 -14.91
C PHE A 69 -11.20 -7.62 -14.24
N LYS A 70 -11.98 -8.69 -14.44
CA LYS A 70 -11.62 -10.04 -14.00
C LYS A 70 -10.71 -10.69 -15.05
N SER A 71 -9.40 -10.63 -14.83
CA SER A 71 -8.44 -11.42 -15.60
C SER A 71 -8.29 -12.81 -14.97
N GLU A 72 -8.24 -13.86 -15.80
CA GLU A 72 -7.94 -15.23 -15.35
C GLU A 72 -6.55 -15.35 -14.69
N LYS A 73 -5.66 -14.38 -14.94
CA LYS A 73 -4.33 -14.30 -14.33
C LYS A 73 -4.33 -13.60 -12.96
N ASN A 74 -5.48 -13.12 -12.47
CA ASN A 74 -5.57 -12.50 -11.14
C ASN A 74 -5.45 -13.58 -10.06
N LYS A 75 -4.24 -13.73 -9.51
CA LYS A 75 -3.93 -14.61 -8.38
C LYS A 75 -3.47 -13.80 -7.18
N LYS A 76 -3.94 -14.19 -5.99
CA LYS A 76 -3.48 -13.64 -4.71
C LYS A 76 -1.98 -13.91 -4.58
N LEU A 77 -1.30 -13.08 -3.80
CA LEU A 77 0.07 -13.37 -3.43
C LEU A 77 0.10 -14.67 -2.62
N PRO A 78 1.15 -15.50 -2.78
CA PRO A 78 1.41 -16.60 -1.86
C PRO A 78 1.45 -16.09 -0.42
N ARG A 79 1.01 -16.92 0.53
CA ARG A 79 0.99 -16.55 1.95
C ARG A 79 2.38 -16.18 2.45
N THR A 80 3.41 -16.93 2.03
CA THR A 80 4.82 -16.67 2.37
C THR A 80 5.27 -15.28 1.91
N LEU A 81 4.99 -14.92 0.66
CA LEU A 81 5.36 -13.61 0.10
C LEU A 81 4.57 -12.48 0.78
N THR A 82 3.28 -12.70 1.05
CA THR A 82 2.46 -11.74 1.80
C THR A 82 3.06 -11.48 3.18
N THR A 83 3.41 -12.53 3.92
CA THR A 83 4.04 -12.42 5.25
C THR A 83 5.38 -11.70 5.17
N PHE A 84 6.25 -12.09 4.23
CA PHE A 84 7.55 -11.45 4.05
C PHE A 84 7.43 -9.94 3.75
N LEU A 85 6.58 -9.56 2.80
CA LEU A 85 6.36 -8.16 2.46
C LEU A 85 5.72 -7.38 3.62
N SER A 86 4.85 -8.04 4.41
CA SER A 86 4.25 -7.42 5.60
C SER A 86 5.31 -7.14 6.66
N ILE A 87 6.22 -8.10 6.92
CA ILE A 87 7.34 -7.91 7.84
C ILE A 87 8.26 -6.79 7.33
N ALA A 88 8.61 -6.80 6.05
CA ALA A 88 9.45 -5.76 5.46
C ALA A 88 8.82 -4.36 5.58
N ALA A 89 7.51 -4.24 5.35
CA ALA A 89 6.79 -2.99 5.53
C ALA A 89 6.82 -2.51 6.98
N ILE A 90 6.56 -3.41 7.94
CA ILE A 90 6.64 -3.08 9.38
C ILE A 90 8.06 -2.64 9.74
N CYS A 91 9.09 -3.37 9.32
CA CYS A 91 10.48 -2.99 9.58
C CYS A 91 10.80 -1.59 9.06
N LEU A 92 10.36 -1.24 7.84
CA LEU A 92 10.57 0.09 7.27
C LEU A 92 9.87 1.19 8.08
N LEU A 93 8.61 0.97 8.49
CA LEU A 93 7.85 1.96 9.24
C LEU A 93 8.34 2.15 10.67
N PHE A 94 8.81 1.08 11.32
CA PHE A 94 9.31 1.16 12.70
C PHE A 94 10.78 1.55 12.79
N PHE A 95 11.53 1.52 11.68
CA PHE A 95 12.95 1.90 11.66
C PHE A 95 13.23 3.27 12.31
N PRO A 96 12.47 4.34 12.02
CA PRO A 96 12.71 5.68 12.61
C PRO A 96 12.41 5.79 14.11
N ILE A 97 11.68 4.82 14.68
CA ILE A 97 11.39 4.80 16.13
C ILE A 97 12.58 4.23 16.90
N VAL A 98 13.31 3.31 16.26
CA VAL A 98 14.43 2.61 16.87
C VAL A 98 15.75 3.39 16.74
N TRP A 99 15.84 4.29 15.74
CA TRP A 99 17.05 5.03 15.36
C TRP A 99 16.75 6.51 15.11
#